data_AF-A0A0F4UX99-F1
#
_entry.id   AF-A0A0F4UX99-F1
#
_cell.length_a   1.000
_cell.length_b   1.000
_cell.length_c   1.000
_cell.angle_alpha   90.00
_cell.angle_beta   90.00
_cell.angle_gamma   90.00
#
_symmetry.space_group_name_H-M   'P 1'
#
loop_
_entity.id
_entity.type
_entity.pdbx_description
1 polymer ?
#
loop_
_entity_poly.entity_id
_entity_poly.type
_entity_poly.pdbx_seq_one_letter_code
_entity_poly.pdbx_strand_id
1 'polypeptide(L)'
;MRKMVLVIAVLALAGCGEGKSVEAQKPQPAAATTASVVSAPQWDLEVRGETPQAVSDLSGWLIEHSFVSNIVKENGKTRILLGPFGSKAEAEAKQTEVRASLTRAKKQNIELLVLEHPVTQ
;
A
#
# COMPACT_ATOMS: atom_id res chain seq x y z
N MET A 1 -20.74 -11.38 23.09
CA MET A 1 -20.49 -11.15 24.53
C MET A 1 -19.04 -10.74 24.74
N ARG A 2 -18.87 -9.69 25.56
CA ARG A 2 -17.70 -9.11 26.26
C ARG A 2 -16.33 -9.80 26.02
N LYS A 3 -15.36 -9.14 25.36
CA LYS A 3 -14.29 -8.27 25.95
C LYS A 3 -13.41 -9.02 26.97
N MET A 4 -12.19 -9.38 26.57
CA MET A 4 -11.05 -9.80 27.41
C MET A 4 -9.80 -9.17 26.78
N VAL A 5 -9.54 -7.89 27.05
CA VAL A 5 -8.59 -7.36 28.07
C VAL A 5 -7.13 -7.66 27.72
N LEU A 6 -6.48 -6.59 27.23
CA LEU A 6 -5.05 -6.35 27.08
C LEU A 6 -4.30 -6.56 28.41
N VAL A 7 -3.15 -7.24 28.37
CA VAL A 7 -2.11 -7.14 29.40
C VAL A 7 -0.80 -6.80 28.70
N ILE A 8 -0.43 -5.52 28.78
CA ILE A 8 0.89 -5.00 28.41
C ILE A 8 1.73 -5.03 29.69
N ALA A 9 2.76 -5.87 29.71
CA ALA A 9 3.79 -5.84 30.76
C ALA A 9 4.92 -4.92 30.30
N VAL A 10 4.97 -3.69 30.84
CA VAL A 10 6.13 -2.80 30.73
C VAL A 10 7.12 -3.19 31.82
N LEU A 11 8.26 -3.77 31.44
CA LEU A 11 9.44 -3.80 32.30
C LEU A 11 10.15 -2.45 32.20
N ALA A 12 9.98 -1.63 33.23
CA ALA A 12 10.80 -0.45 33.47
C ALA A 12 12.20 -0.89 33.90
N LEU A 13 13.22 -0.61 33.08
CA LEU A 13 14.60 -0.55 33.57
C LEU A 13 14.82 0.84 34.18
N ALA A 14 14.78 0.89 35.52
CA ALA A 14 15.36 1.99 36.28
C ALA A 14 16.89 1.94 36.12
N GLY A 15 17.41 2.79 35.24
CA GLY A 15 18.83 3.14 35.15
C GLY A 15 19.12 4.39 35.97
N CYS A 16 20.10 4.26 36.86
CA CYS A 16 20.56 5.19 37.88
C CYS A 16 21.43 6.33 37.30
N GLY A 17 21.38 7.52 37.91
CA GLY A 17 22.59 8.36 38.07
C GLY A 17 22.70 9.66 37.27
N GLU A 18 22.20 10.74 37.89
CA GLU A 18 22.90 12.03 38.08
C GLU A 18 23.22 12.97 36.88
N GLY A 19 22.55 14.14 36.83
CA GLY A 19 22.95 15.24 35.95
C GLY A 19 22.00 16.46 35.89
N LYS A 20 22.05 17.32 36.92
CA LYS A 20 21.77 18.79 36.95
C LYS A 20 20.40 19.37 36.49
N SER A 21 19.83 20.15 37.42
CA SER A 21 18.71 21.11 37.40
C SER A 21 18.74 22.13 36.23
N VAL A 22 17.66 22.80 35.79
CA VAL A 22 16.68 23.60 36.55
C VAL A 22 15.51 24.09 35.67
N GLU A 23 14.38 24.39 36.32
CA GLU A 23 13.33 25.41 36.02
C GLU A 23 12.34 25.27 34.84
N ALA A 24 11.09 25.00 35.23
CA ALA A 24 9.80 25.54 34.77
C ALA A 24 9.57 25.93 33.30
N GLN A 25 8.61 25.23 32.64
CA GLN A 25 7.35 25.84 32.17
C GLN A 25 6.42 24.75 31.60
N LYS A 26 5.19 24.68 32.14
CA LYS A 26 4.08 24.01 31.45
C LYS A 26 3.68 24.90 30.28
N PRO A 27 3.54 24.37 29.06
CA PRO A 27 2.20 24.33 28.51
C PRO A 27 1.90 23.00 27.80
N GLN A 28 0.70 22.51 28.08
CA GLN A 28 -0.08 21.56 27.28
C GLN A 28 0.35 21.47 25.80
N PRO A 29 0.86 20.31 25.33
CA PRO A 29 0.83 19.96 23.92
C PRO A 29 -0.62 19.54 23.62
N ALA A 30 -1.43 20.46 23.10
CA ALA A 30 -1.70 20.56 21.68
C ALA A 30 -2.19 19.21 21.16
N ALA A 31 -3.52 19.13 20.97
CA ALA A 31 -4.15 18.10 20.17
C ALA A 31 -3.28 17.87 18.94
N ALA A 32 -2.73 16.67 18.82
CA ALA A 32 -2.08 16.24 17.59
C ALA A 32 -3.10 16.48 16.50
N THR A 33 -2.85 17.52 15.71
CA THR A 33 -3.55 17.76 14.47
C THR A 33 -3.23 16.51 13.67
N THR A 34 -4.16 15.56 13.64
CA THR A 34 -4.15 14.50 12.65
C THR A 34 -4.06 15.24 11.34
N ALA A 35 -2.88 15.21 10.72
CA ALA A 35 -2.69 15.75 9.40
C ALA A 35 -3.83 15.16 8.58
N SER A 36 -4.78 16.00 8.20
CA SER A 36 -5.79 15.65 7.23
C SER A 36 -4.96 15.27 6.02
N VAL A 37 -4.84 13.97 5.77
CA VAL A 37 -4.32 13.47 4.51
C VAL A 37 -5.30 14.02 3.52
N VAL A 38 -4.93 15.14 2.89
CA VAL A 38 -5.56 15.57 1.66
C VAL A 38 -5.36 14.38 0.77
N SER A 39 -6.43 13.62 0.58
CA SER A 39 -6.40 12.43 -0.25
C SER A 39 -5.99 12.94 -1.64
N ALA A 40 -4.73 12.71 -2.02
CA ALA A 40 -4.24 13.05 -3.35
C ALA A 40 -4.73 11.96 -4.32
N PRO A 41 -5.01 12.29 -5.60
CA PRO A 41 -5.41 11.27 -6.58
C PRO A 41 -4.43 10.11 -6.56
N GLN A 42 -4.97 8.90 -6.42
CA GLN A 42 -4.19 7.67 -6.31
C GLN A 42 -4.13 7.00 -7.68
N TRP A 43 -3.01 6.37 -8.00
CA TRP A 43 -2.81 5.72 -9.29
C TRP A 43 -2.62 4.24 -9.11
N ASP A 44 -3.24 3.43 -9.94
CA ASP A 44 -3.03 1.99 -9.96
C ASP A 44 -2.62 1.54 -11.36
N LEU A 45 -1.82 0.49 -11.43
CA LEU A 45 -1.55 -0.22 -12.66
C LEU A 45 -2.42 -1.48 -12.69
N GLU A 46 -3.41 -1.50 -13.56
CA GLU A 46 -4.20 -2.69 -13.81
C GLU A 46 -3.45 -3.63 -14.77
N VAL A 47 -3.37 -4.90 -14.39
CA VAL A 47 -2.80 -5.99 -15.20
C VAL A 47 -3.94 -6.94 -15.55
N ARG A 48 -4.34 -6.96 -16.82
CA ARG A 48 -5.50 -7.73 -17.28
C ARG A 48 -5.06 -8.95 -18.07
N GLY A 49 -5.57 -10.12 -17.67
CA GLY A 49 -5.61 -11.29 -18.53
C GLY A 49 -6.91 -11.32 -19.35
N GLU A 50 -6.85 -11.87 -20.57
CA GLU A 50 -8.00 -11.96 -21.47
C GLU A 50 -9.13 -12.87 -20.93
N THR A 51 -8.79 -13.85 -20.10
CA THR A 51 -9.74 -14.80 -19.51
C THR A 51 -9.64 -14.86 -17.99
N PRO A 52 -10.68 -15.33 -17.26
CA PRO A 52 -10.61 -15.49 -15.81
C PRO A 52 -9.49 -16.44 -15.34
N GLN A 53 -9.19 -17.48 -16.13
CA GLN A 53 -8.06 -18.37 -15.86
C GLN A 53 -6.73 -17.63 -16.00
N ALA A 54 -6.59 -16.78 -17.02
CA ALA A 54 -5.41 -15.94 -17.21
C ALA A 54 -5.22 -14.96 -16.04
N VAL A 55 -6.29 -14.43 -15.46
CA VAL A 55 -6.20 -13.58 -14.25
C VAL A 55 -5.63 -14.35 -13.05
N SER A 56 -6.00 -15.62 -12.88
CA SER A 56 -5.48 -16.45 -11.77
C SER A 56 -4.02 -16.88 -11.98
N ASP A 57 -3.63 -17.21 -13.22
CA ASP A 57 -2.22 -17.48 -13.57
C ASP A 57 -1.35 -16.23 -13.40
N LEU A 58 -1.86 -15.08 -13.85
CA LEU A 58 -1.16 -13.81 -13.81
C LEU A 58 -0.93 -13.33 -12.38
N SER A 59 -1.90 -13.50 -11.47
CA SER A 59 -1.71 -13.14 -10.06
C SER A 59 -0.63 -13.98 -9.39
N GLY A 60 -0.59 -15.29 -9.66
CA GLY A 60 0.50 -16.17 -9.20
C GLY A 60 1.85 -15.71 -9.73
N TRP A 61 1.92 -15.47 -11.04
CA TRP A 61 3.16 -15.04 -11.70
C TRP A 61 3.70 -13.71 -11.16
N LEU A 62 2.82 -12.75 -10.88
CA LEU A 62 3.19 -11.44 -10.29
C LEU A 62 3.80 -11.62 -8.90
N ILE A 63 3.25 -12.50 -8.06
CA ILE A 63 3.78 -12.80 -6.73
C ILE A 63 5.18 -13.44 -6.84
N GLU A 64 5.34 -14.41 -7.74
CA GLU A 64 6.63 -15.06 -8.01
C GLU A 64 7.70 -14.06 -8.49
N HIS A 65 7.28 -12.99 -9.17
CA HIS A 65 8.16 -11.93 -9.66
C HIS A 65 8.24 -10.71 -8.74
N SER A 66 7.80 -10.84 -7.48
CA SER A 66 7.87 -9.77 -6.45
C SER A 66 7.10 -8.51 -6.81
N PHE A 67 6.08 -8.61 -7.66
CA PHE A 67 5.12 -7.54 -7.88
C PHE A 67 4.00 -7.63 -6.84
N VAL A 68 3.94 -6.65 -5.95
CA VAL A 68 2.86 -6.54 -4.97
C VAL A 68 1.59 -6.10 -5.67
N SER A 69 0.62 -7.01 -5.78
CA SER A 69 -0.66 -6.78 -6.43
C SER A 69 -1.84 -6.99 -5.48
N ASN A 70 -2.88 -6.18 -5.63
CA ASN A 70 -4.19 -6.33 -5.01
C ASN A 70 -5.18 -6.92 -6.02
N ILE A 71 -5.99 -7.87 -5.58
CA ILE A 71 -7.09 -8.42 -6.39
C ILE A 71 -8.39 -7.79 -5.92
N VAL A 72 -9.08 -7.10 -6.83
CA VAL A 72 -10.36 -6.44 -6.54
C VAL A 72 -11.46 -7.00 -7.44
N LYS A 73 -12.70 -7.00 -6.95
CA LYS A 73 -13.88 -7.28 -7.77
C LYS A 73 -14.58 -5.96 -8.08
N GLU A 74 -14.55 -5.55 -9.34
CA GLU A 74 -15.20 -4.33 -9.82
C GLU A 74 -16.18 -4.71 -10.95
N ASN A 75 -17.44 -4.29 -10.83
CA ASN A 75 -18.49 -4.58 -11.82
C ASN A 75 -18.63 -6.09 -12.15
N GLY A 76 -18.47 -6.94 -11.13
CA GLY A 76 -18.52 -8.41 -11.28
C GLY A 76 -17.29 -9.02 -11.96
N LYS A 77 -16.28 -8.22 -12.34
CA LYS A 77 -15.02 -8.69 -12.93
C LYS A 77 -13.90 -8.64 -11.89
N THR A 78 -13.09 -9.69 -11.86
CA THR A 78 -11.85 -9.73 -11.07
C THR A 78 -10.77 -8.94 -11.80
N ARG A 79 -10.13 -7.99 -11.10
CA ARG A 79 -9.04 -7.15 -11.60
C ARG A 79 -7.82 -7.28 -10.70
N ILE A 80 -6.64 -7.17 -11.30
CA ILE A 80 -5.36 -7.16 -10.58
C ILE A 80 -4.80 -5.75 -10.68
N LEU A 81 -4.58 -5.10 -9.53
CA LEU A 81 -4.07 -3.74 -9.42
C LEU A 81 -2.72 -3.77 -8.73
N LEU A 82 -1.73 -3.05 -9.26
CA LEU A 82 -0.47 -2.76 -8.58
C LEU A 82 -0.53 -1.30 -8.13
N GLY A 83 -0.26 -1.04 -6.86
CA GLY A 83 -0.47 0.26 -6.24
C GLY A 83 -1.20 0.15 -4.90
N PRO A 84 -1.65 1.28 -4.33
CA PRO A 84 -1.73 2.60 -4.97
C PRO A 84 -0.40 3.34 -5.03
N PHE A 85 -0.14 4.02 -6.15
CA PHE A 85 1.00 4.92 -6.36
C PHE A 85 0.62 6.38 -6.11
N GLY A 86 1.59 7.18 -5.66
CA GLY A 86 1.39 8.60 -5.36
C GLY A 86 1.36 9.51 -6.59
N SER A 87 1.76 9.00 -7.76
CA SER A 87 1.78 9.75 -9.00
C SER A 87 1.64 8.85 -10.24
N LYS A 88 1.17 9.44 -11.34
CA LYS A 88 1.09 8.76 -12.64
C LYS A 88 2.45 8.26 -13.12
N ALA A 89 3.49 9.06 -12.94
CA ALA A 89 4.85 8.72 -13.38
C ALA A 89 5.38 7.45 -12.68
N GLU A 90 5.08 7.26 -11.39
CA GLU A 90 5.41 6.04 -10.67
C GLU A 90 4.65 4.82 -11.22
N ALA A 91 3.35 4.98 -11.52
CA ALA A 91 2.55 3.91 -12.13
C ALA A 91 3.05 3.53 -13.53
N GLU A 92 3.46 4.51 -14.35
CA GLU A 92 4.03 4.30 -15.69
C GLU A 92 5.42 3.67 -15.64
N ALA A 93 6.25 4.04 -14.65
CA ALA A 93 7.52 3.38 -14.40
C ALA A 93 7.30 1.90 -14.06
N LYS A 94 6.32 1.62 -13.19
CA LYS A 94 5.97 0.23 -12.84
C LYS A 94 5.37 -0.53 -14.01
N GLN A 95 4.60 0.14 -14.87
CA GLN A 95 4.09 -0.45 -16.11
C GLN A 95 5.24 -0.92 -16.99
N THR A 96 6.27 -0.11 -17.15
CA THR A 96 7.45 -0.45 -17.96
C THR A 96 8.20 -1.65 -17.39
N GLU A 97 8.38 -1.71 -16.07
CA GLU A 97 9.02 -2.82 -15.37
C GLU A 97 8.25 -4.14 -15.52
N VAL A 98 6.93 -4.10 -15.32
CA VAL A 98 6.04 -5.26 -15.52
C VAL A 98 6.06 -5.69 -16.97
N ARG A 99 5.94 -4.75 -17.93
CA ARG A 99 5.97 -5.06 -19.37
C ARG A 99 7.28 -5.76 -19.75
N ALA A 100 8.43 -5.24 -19.32
CA ALA A 100 9.72 -5.84 -19.59
C ALA A 100 9.82 -7.27 -19.02
N SER A 101 9.29 -7.49 -17.82
CA SER A 101 9.28 -8.80 -17.17
C SER A 101 8.37 -9.79 -17.90
N LEU A 102 7.18 -9.36 -18.34
CA LEU A 102 6.24 -10.15 -19.14
C LEU A 102 6.85 -10.52 -20.51
N THR A 103 7.50 -9.57 -21.19
CA THR A 103 8.20 -9.83 -22.45
C THR A 103 9.32 -10.86 -22.28
N ARG A 104 10.13 -10.72 -21.21
CA ARG A 104 11.19 -11.70 -20.89
C ARG A 104 10.61 -13.09 -20.64
N ALA A 105 9.48 -13.17 -19.96
CA ALA A 105 8.75 -14.41 -19.70
C ALA A 105 7.94 -14.91 -20.90
N LYS A 106 7.95 -14.20 -22.03
CA LYS A 106 7.15 -14.51 -23.24
C LYS A 106 5.65 -14.64 -22.96
N LYS A 107 5.16 -13.98 -21.90
CA LYS A 107 3.73 -13.89 -21.60
C LYS A 107 3.08 -12.98 -22.65
N GLN A 108 1.99 -13.43 -23.25
CA GLN A 108 1.22 -12.72 -24.28
C GLN A 108 -0.23 -12.55 -23.82
N ASN A 109 -1.01 -11.73 -24.54
CA ASN A 109 -2.43 -11.49 -24.24
C ASN A 109 -2.66 -10.89 -22.84
N ILE A 110 -1.76 -10.00 -22.42
CA ILE A 110 -1.86 -9.25 -21.17
C ILE A 110 -1.90 -7.76 -21.51
N GLU A 111 -2.93 -7.08 -21.03
CA GLU A 111 -3.07 -5.63 -21.13
C GLU A 111 -2.61 -4.97 -19.83
N LEU A 112 -1.90 -3.86 -19.96
CA LEU A 112 -1.42 -3.04 -18.84
C LEU A 112 -2.03 -1.65 -18.96
N LEU A 113 -2.78 -1.21 -17.96
CA LEU A 113 -3.51 0.05 -17.98
C LEU A 113 -3.22 0.85 -16.70
N VAL A 114 -2.78 2.09 -16.85
CA VAL A 114 -2.66 3.01 -15.70
C VAL A 114 -4.03 3.65 -15.44
N LEU A 115 -4.53 3.49 -14.23
CA LEU A 115 -5.81 3.99 -13.74
C LEU A 115 -5.59 5.11 -12.74
N GLU A 116 -6.42 6.15 -12.82
CA GLU A 116 -6.55 7.18 -11.79
C GLU A 116 -7.77 6.87 -10.93
N HIS A 117 -7.57 6.81 -9.62
CA HIS A 117 -8.63 6.68 -8.64
C HIS A 117 -8.91 8.06 -8.03
N PRO A 118 -10.12 8.61 -8.25
CA PRO A 118 -10.52 9.81 -7.54
C PRO A 118 -10.59 9.46 -6.06
N VAL A 119 -10.02 10.34 -5.25
CA VAL A 119 -10.15 10.25 -3.82
C VAL A 119 -11.58 10.55 -3.41
N THR A 120 -12.35 9.49 -3.19
CA THR A 120 -13.68 9.58 -2.61
C THR A 120 -13.53 10.17 -1.21
N GLN A 121 -14.03 11.39 -1.04
CA GLN A 121 -14.10 12.13 0.22
C GLN A 121 -15.17 11.55 1.14
#